data_AF-G3N937-F1
#
_entry.id   AF-G3N937-F1
#
_cell.length_a   1.000
_cell.length_b   1.000
_cell.length_c   1.000
_cell.angle_alpha   90.00
_cell.angle_beta   90.00
_cell.angle_gamma   90.00
#
_symmetry.space_group_name_H-M   'P 1'
#
loop_
_entity.id
_entity.type
_entity.pdbx_description
1 polymer ?
#
loop_
_entity_poly.entity_id
_entity_poly.type
_entity_poly.pdbx_seq_one_letter_code
_entity_poly.pdbx_strand_id
1 'polypeptide(L)'
;MAMFGKVLEPVGYMQTVRVVVQGICSYLGGSATAEESESARKNLDHIDQELGASGHGLLDDQEVHRLEDDLAVVYYQLGTAVRAQSDFTKKETEVFLQYAQDHRLERQLTALYSRLMGVSALTDQPTLLEELILNRKPKRWELREFCVKINFVLGTGLLCLFTQASLTGRDQALLMKTWSDRMGALYRKMKNQGGRCLGYFLEQAEGDVREQLQEAVQNRSPPEEAAASILKTLERNYDWLRWAVMLHPAVGPMEDEKDGEEEEEEEETKEVAPPPPQPQQSTNLISVASEPPVPHVVACYRDTPTSLDKSRIHQLIVDLEWKIPNPPPEVYASIEEDPGRARRYLASRMLSKLQEGLGSGVAVHVVPGRMEMKCNFPPASYYLYEYKHRLASGTVCVFG
;
A
#
# COMPACT_ATOMS: atom_id res chain seq x y z
N MET A 1 -13.67 -10.50 3.75
CA MET A 1 -13.96 -9.11 4.18
C MET A 1 -14.18 -8.24 2.95
N ALA A 2 -15.40 -8.24 2.42
CA ALA A 2 -15.72 -8.01 1.01
C ALA A 2 -16.60 -6.79 0.74
N MET A 3 -16.42 -5.69 1.46
CA MET A 3 -17.15 -4.44 1.17
C MET A 3 -16.30 -3.36 0.50
N PHE A 4 -14.96 -3.51 0.48
CA PHE A 4 -14.10 -2.46 -0.11
C PHE A 4 -12.99 -2.94 -1.06
N GLY A 5 -12.92 -4.24 -1.37
CA GLY A 5 -12.06 -4.76 -2.44
C GLY A 5 -12.65 -4.63 -3.86
N LYS A 6 -13.92 -4.22 -3.96
CA LYS A 6 -14.69 -3.98 -5.20
C LYS A 6 -15.03 -2.50 -5.43
N VAL A 7 -14.40 -1.61 -4.67
CA VAL A 7 -14.65 -0.18 -4.74
C VAL A 7 -14.02 0.35 -6.02
N LEU A 8 -14.90 0.74 -6.94
CA LEU A 8 -14.64 1.16 -8.32
C LEU A 8 -14.82 0.09 -9.41
N GLU A 9 -15.52 -1.05 -9.19
CA GLU A 9 -16.15 -1.71 -10.35
C GLU A 9 -17.32 -0.83 -10.82
N PRO A 10 -17.17 -0.04 -11.92
CA PRO A 10 -18.13 1.01 -12.25
C PRO A 10 -19.49 0.42 -12.56
N VAL A 11 -19.51 -0.79 -13.11
CA VAL A 11 -20.73 -1.52 -13.49
C VAL A 11 -21.50 -1.99 -12.27
N GLY A 12 -20.83 -2.61 -11.29
CA GLY A 12 -21.49 -3.09 -10.06
C GLY A 12 -22.04 -1.94 -9.24
N TYR A 13 -21.25 -0.87 -9.11
CA TYR A 13 -21.63 0.34 -8.39
C TYR A 13 -22.85 1.06 -9.02
N MET A 14 -22.81 1.31 -10.33
CA MET A 14 -23.92 1.96 -11.04
C MET A 14 -25.20 1.10 -11.03
N GLN A 15 -25.06 -0.22 -11.04
CA GLN A 15 -26.21 -1.13 -10.92
C GLN A 15 -26.85 -1.04 -9.53
N THR A 16 -26.05 -0.98 -8.46
CA THR A 16 -26.57 -0.76 -7.10
C THR A 16 -27.30 0.58 -7.01
N VAL A 17 -26.69 1.66 -7.49
CA VAL A 17 -27.32 3.00 -7.51
C VAL A 17 -28.64 2.95 -8.28
N ARG A 18 -28.69 2.30 -9.45
CA ARG A 18 -29.91 2.14 -10.24
C ARG A 18 -31.04 1.50 -9.47
N VAL A 19 -30.77 0.41 -8.76
CA VAL A 19 -31.79 -0.32 -7.98
C VAL A 19 -32.34 0.56 -6.86
N VAL A 20 -31.46 1.29 -6.15
CA VAL A 20 -31.88 2.21 -5.08
C VAL A 20 -32.72 3.35 -5.64
N VAL A 21 -32.31 3.96 -6.76
CA VAL A 21 -33.09 5.02 -7.44
C VAL A 21 -34.46 4.52 -7.84
N GLN A 22 -34.56 3.31 -8.42
CA GLN A 22 -35.84 2.73 -8.81
C GLN A 22 -36.77 2.56 -7.60
N GLY A 23 -36.27 2.06 -6.48
CA GLY A 23 -37.05 1.93 -5.24
C GLY A 23 -37.53 3.28 -4.70
N ILE A 24 -36.65 4.29 -4.67
CA ILE A 24 -37.00 5.64 -4.22
C ILE A 24 -38.04 6.29 -5.15
N CYS A 25 -37.86 6.17 -6.46
CA CYS A 25 -38.79 6.75 -7.43
C CYS A 25 -40.16 6.07 -7.40
N SER A 26 -40.23 4.75 -7.22
CA SER A 26 -41.49 4.04 -7.00
C SER A 26 -42.20 4.55 -5.74
N TYR A 27 -41.44 4.83 -4.67
CA TYR A 27 -41.99 5.37 -3.43
C TYR A 27 -42.54 6.79 -3.61
N LEU A 28 -41.72 7.69 -4.15
CA LEU A 28 -42.11 9.09 -4.35
C LEU A 28 -43.21 9.24 -5.43
N GLY A 29 -43.27 8.32 -6.39
CA GLY A 29 -44.33 8.22 -7.40
C GLY A 29 -45.64 7.62 -6.87
N GLY A 30 -45.67 7.13 -5.63
CA GLY A 30 -46.86 6.53 -5.00
C GLY A 30 -47.22 5.13 -5.53
N SER A 31 -46.31 4.47 -6.24
CA SER A 31 -46.51 3.12 -6.79
C SER A 31 -45.79 2.01 -6.01
N ALA A 32 -45.06 2.34 -4.93
CA ALA A 32 -44.28 1.38 -4.16
C ALA A 32 -45.13 0.50 -3.25
N THR A 33 -44.66 -0.73 -3.07
CA THR A 33 -45.15 -1.63 -2.02
C THR A 33 -44.59 -1.23 -0.64
N ALA A 34 -45.21 -1.74 0.43
CA ALA A 34 -44.73 -1.48 1.80
C ALA A 34 -43.29 -1.98 2.02
N GLU A 35 -42.92 -3.10 1.41
CA GLU A 35 -41.56 -3.67 1.48
C GLU A 35 -40.54 -2.79 0.74
N GLU A 36 -40.88 -2.25 -0.44
CA GLU A 36 -40.02 -1.34 -1.19
C GLU A 36 -39.82 -0.01 -0.44
N SER A 37 -40.85 0.45 0.26
CA SER A 37 -40.81 1.66 1.08
C SER A 37 -39.88 1.50 2.29
N GLU A 38 -39.95 0.35 2.97
CA GLU A 38 -39.07 0.04 4.09
C GLU A 38 -37.61 -0.17 3.63
N SER A 39 -37.42 -0.81 2.48
CA SER A 39 -36.09 -0.98 1.87
C SER A 39 -35.46 0.35 1.50
N ALA A 40 -36.21 1.27 0.89
CA ALA A 40 -35.72 2.61 0.55
C ALA A 40 -35.25 3.39 1.79
N ARG A 41 -36.02 3.34 2.89
CA ARG A 41 -35.63 3.98 4.16
C ARG A 41 -34.39 3.34 4.78
N LYS A 42 -34.32 2.01 4.85
CA LYS A 42 -33.13 1.29 5.34
C LYS A 42 -31.87 1.61 4.55
N ASN A 43 -31.97 1.75 3.23
CA ASN A 43 -30.84 2.14 2.39
C ASN A 43 -30.36 3.56 2.71
N LEU A 44 -31.28 4.51 2.89
CA LEU A 44 -30.92 5.88 3.28
C LEU A 44 -30.35 5.95 4.70
N ASP A 45 -30.88 5.18 5.65
CA ASP A 45 -30.35 5.12 7.01
C ASP A 45 -28.93 4.53 7.04
N HIS A 46 -28.64 3.55 6.17
CA HIS A 46 -27.29 3.02 6.00
C HIS A 46 -26.34 4.08 5.41
N ILE A 47 -26.80 4.85 4.41
CA ILE A 47 -26.03 5.97 3.87
C ILE A 47 -25.80 7.03 4.97
N ASP A 48 -26.80 7.37 5.78
CA ASP A 48 -26.66 8.36 6.85
C ASP A 48 -25.63 7.92 7.92
N GLN A 49 -25.59 6.62 8.25
CA GLN A 49 -24.57 6.07 9.14
C GLN A 49 -23.17 6.19 8.55
N GLU A 50 -23.00 5.95 7.25
CA GLU A 50 -21.71 6.10 6.58
C GLU A 50 -21.30 7.57 6.43
N LEU A 51 -22.26 8.50 6.20
CA LEU A 51 -22.04 9.95 6.24
C LEU A 51 -21.59 10.43 7.62
N GLY A 52 -22.19 9.89 8.69
CA GLY A 52 -21.85 10.26 10.07
C GLY A 52 -20.56 9.61 10.58
N ALA A 53 -20.22 8.42 10.10
CA ALA A 53 -18.99 7.71 10.45
C ALA A 53 -17.77 8.25 9.70
N SER A 54 -17.97 8.70 8.46
CA SER A 54 -16.97 9.39 7.65
C SER A 54 -16.88 10.84 8.13
N GLY A 55 -16.03 11.13 9.13
CA GLY A 55 -15.89 12.48 9.69
C GLY A 55 -15.75 13.59 8.63
N HIS A 56 -16.14 14.82 9.00
CA HIS A 56 -16.29 15.97 8.11
C HIS A 56 -15.15 16.15 7.11
N GLY A 57 -15.50 16.30 5.83
CA GLY A 57 -14.60 16.66 4.74
C GLY A 57 -13.92 15.46 4.09
N LEU A 58 -14.12 15.35 2.78
CA LEU A 58 -13.28 14.58 1.86
C LEU A 58 -11.80 14.95 2.02
N LEU A 59 -11.54 16.25 2.27
CA LEU A 59 -10.24 16.89 2.47
C LEU A 59 -10.38 18.24 3.20
N ASP A 60 -9.28 18.77 3.72
CA ASP A 60 -9.14 20.21 4.05
C ASP A 60 -9.09 21.10 2.78
N ASP A 61 -9.30 20.52 1.60
CA ASP A 61 -9.44 21.26 0.34
C ASP A 61 -10.78 22.02 0.37
N GLN A 62 -10.69 23.34 0.43
CA GLN A 62 -11.84 24.21 0.61
C GLN A 62 -12.83 24.15 -0.57
N GLU A 63 -12.37 23.80 -1.78
CA GLU A 63 -13.25 23.68 -2.94
C GLU A 63 -14.02 22.36 -2.88
N VAL A 64 -13.34 21.25 -2.59
CA VAL A 64 -13.98 19.94 -2.45
C VAL A 64 -14.95 19.90 -1.28
N HIS A 65 -14.59 20.53 -0.14
CA HIS A 65 -15.46 20.59 1.02
C HIS A 65 -16.77 21.33 0.72
N ARG A 66 -16.71 22.47 0.02
CA ARG A 66 -17.92 23.19 -0.42
C ARG A 66 -18.79 22.35 -1.36
N LEU A 67 -18.17 21.63 -2.29
CA LEU A 67 -18.90 20.74 -3.21
C LEU A 67 -19.59 19.60 -2.46
N GLU A 68 -18.92 19.01 -1.48
CA GLU A 68 -19.47 17.97 -0.62
C GLU A 68 -20.66 18.49 0.20
N ASP A 69 -20.53 19.65 0.84
CA ASP A 69 -21.60 20.26 1.63
C ASP A 69 -22.84 20.54 0.77
N ASP A 70 -22.65 21.10 -0.43
CA ASP A 70 -23.73 21.34 -1.39
C ASP A 70 -24.45 20.03 -1.77
N LEU A 71 -23.69 18.95 -2.00
CA LEU A 71 -24.27 17.64 -2.31
C LEU A 71 -25.00 17.03 -1.12
N ALA A 72 -24.44 17.19 0.09
CA ALA A 72 -25.02 16.68 1.33
C ALA A 72 -26.36 17.37 1.62
N VAL A 73 -26.48 18.68 1.43
CA VAL A 73 -27.74 19.44 1.61
C VAL A 73 -28.84 18.88 0.70
N VAL A 74 -28.54 18.66 -0.58
CA VAL A 74 -29.52 18.09 -1.53
C VAL A 74 -29.90 16.66 -1.15
N TYR A 75 -28.93 15.86 -0.69
CA TYR A 75 -29.17 14.51 -0.21
C TYR A 75 -30.04 14.47 1.05
N TYR A 76 -29.80 15.34 2.04
CA TYR A 76 -30.65 15.41 3.23
C TYR A 76 -32.09 15.78 2.87
N GLN A 77 -32.29 16.67 1.89
CA GLN A 77 -33.62 16.99 1.41
C GLN A 77 -34.30 15.82 0.71
N LEU A 78 -33.55 14.99 -0.03
CA LEU A 78 -34.07 13.72 -0.56
C LEU A 78 -34.50 12.78 0.59
N GLY A 79 -33.66 12.69 1.63
CA GLY A 79 -33.98 11.93 2.84
C GLY A 79 -35.27 12.38 3.52
N THR A 80 -35.49 13.70 3.62
CA THR A 80 -36.73 14.29 4.13
C THR A 80 -37.93 13.89 3.28
N ALA A 81 -37.81 13.93 1.95
CA ALA A 81 -38.90 13.52 1.05
C ALA A 81 -39.27 12.03 1.20
N VAL A 82 -38.29 11.14 1.38
CA VAL A 82 -38.52 9.70 1.53
C VAL A 82 -39.05 9.33 2.94
N ARG A 83 -38.71 10.12 3.96
CA ARG A 83 -39.17 9.91 5.35
C ARG A 83 -40.44 10.67 5.69
N ALA A 84 -40.91 11.56 4.81
CA ALA A 84 -42.16 12.29 4.98
C ALA A 84 -43.36 11.33 5.11
N GLN A 85 -44.37 11.77 5.86
CA GLN A 85 -45.67 11.10 5.87
C GLN A 85 -46.34 11.23 4.50
N SER A 86 -47.20 10.28 4.12
CA SER A 86 -47.87 10.20 2.81
C SER A 86 -48.51 11.51 2.36
N ASP A 87 -49.03 12.28 3.31
CA ASP A 87 -49.78 13.51 3.06
C ASP A 87 -48.85 14.68 2.70
N PHE A 88 -47.57 14.60 3.09
CA PHE A 88 -46.53 15.61 2.85
C PHE A 88 -45.51 15.18 1.80
N THR A 89 -45.44 13.90 1.43
CA THR A 89 -44.45 13.36 0.48
C THR A 89 -44.39 14.15 -0.83
N LYS A 90 -45.55 14.53 -1.40
CA LYS A 90 -45.59 15.33 -2.64
C LYS A 90 -44.93 16.70 -2.48
N LYS A 91 -45.26 17.41 -1.40
CA LYS A 91 -44.71 18.73 -1.11
C LYS A 91 -43.20 18.67 -0.85
N GLU A 92 -42.75 17.69 -0.06
CA GLU A 92 -41.32 17.50 0.21
C GLU A 92 -40.53 17.09 -1.04
N THR A 93 -41.17 16.35 -1.96
CA THR A 93 -40.59 16.02 -3.27
C THR A 93 -40.39 17.27 -4.13
N GLU A 94 -41.37 18.19 -4.15
CA GLU A 94 -41.24 19.47 -4.84
C GLU A 94 -40.10 20.31 -4.25
N VAL A 95 -39.97 20.34 -2.92
CA VAL A 95 -38.85 21.02 -2.24
C VAL A 95 -37.51 20.39 -2.63
N PHE A 96 -37.40 19.05 -2.65
CA PHE A 96 -36.20 18.37 -3.15
C PHE A 96 -35.83 18.77 -4.58
N LEU A 97 -36.81 18.82 -5.49
CA LEU A 97 -36.58 19.22 -6.88
C LEU A 97 -36.11 20.67 -6.98
N GLN A 98 -36.64 21.57 -6.15
CA GLN A 98 -36.21 22.96 -6.07
C GLN A 98 -34.75 23.07 -5.58
N TYR A 99 -34.40 22.36 -4.51
CA TYR A 99 -33.03 22.34 -3.97
C TYR A 99 -32.02 21.78 -4.99
N ALA A 100 -32.37 20.73 -5.73
CA ALA A 100 -31.51 20.18 -6.77
C ALA A 100 -31.22 21.20 -7.90
N GLN A 101 -32.18 22.08 -8.20
CA GLN A 101 -32.00 23.17 -9.17
C GLN A 101 -31.18 24.33 -8.60
N ASP A 102 -31.51 24.79 -7.38
CA ASP A 102 -30.87 25.93 -6.72
C ASP A 102 -29.38 25.66 -6.46
N HIS A 103 -29.04 24.46 -5.98
CA HIS A 103 -27.66 24.02 -5.79
C HIS A 103 -26.99 23.53 -7.08
N ARG A 104 -27.70 23.53 -8.21
CA ARG A 104 -27.19 23.11 -9.53
C ARG A 104 -26.48 21.74 -9.46
N LEU A 105 -27.17 20.75 -8.91
CA LEU A 105 -26.62 19.43 -8.55
C LEU A 105 -25.72 18.80 -9.64
N GLU A 106 -26.17 18.78 -10.89
CA GLU A 106 -25.42 18.21 -12.02
C GLU A 106 -24.09 18.95 -12.30
N ARG A 107 -24.09 20.28 -12.10
CA ARG A 107 -22.89 21.12 -12.24
C ARG A 107 -21.90 20.85 -11.12
N GLN A 108 -22.36 20.72 -9.88
CA GLN A 108 -21.49 20.43 -8.73
C GLN A 108 -20.85 19.04 -8.85
N LEU A 109 -21.64 18.04 -9.24
CA LEU A 109 -21.11 16.70 -9.54
C LEU A 109 -20.07 16.73 -10.66
N THR A 110 -20.31 17.51 -11.72
CA THR A 110 -19.34 17.65 -12.82
C THR A 110 -18.08 18.37 -12.38
N ALA A 111 -18.19 19.38 -11.52
CA ALA A 111 -17.04 20.08 -10.93
C ALA A 111 -16.21 19.15 -10.04
N LEU A 112 -16.87 18.36 -9.16
CA LEU A 112 -16.20 17.35 -8.33
C LEU A 112 -15.48 16.31 -9.20
N TYR A 113 -16.16 15.78 -10.23
CA TYR A 113 -15.54 14.87 -11.18
C TYR A 113 -14.31 15.48 -11.88
N SER A 114 -14.40 16.73 -12.32
CA SER A 114 -13.31 17.43 -13.01
C SER A 114 -12.11 17.65 -12.09
N ARG A 115 -12.36 18.02 -10.83
CA ARG A 115 -11.33 18.17 -9.79
C ARG A 115 -10.63 16.85 -9.48
N LEU A 116 -11.40 15.76 -9.36
CA LEU A 116 -10.84 14.40 -9.18
C LEU A 116 -10.02 13.95 -10.39
N MET A 117 -10.44 14.33 -11.58
CA MET A 117 -9.72 14.05 -12.82
C MET A 117 -8.55 15.03 -13.07
N GLY A 118 -8.35 16.07 -12.26
CA GLY A 118 -7.30 17.09 -12.51
C GLY A 118 -7.53 17.92 -13.78
N VAL A 119 -8.75 17.92 -14.32
CA VAL A 119 -9.08 18.63 -15.55
C VAL A 119 -9.55 20.03 -15.20
N SER A 120 -8.72 21.04 -15.44
CA SER A 120 -9.12 22.45 -15.42
C SER A 120 -9.15 23.02 -16.83
N ALA A 121 -10.06 23.98 -17.08
CA ALA A 121 -10.26 24.59 -18.40
C ALA A 121 -9.05 25.38 -18.92
N LEU A 122 -8.06 25.66 -18.06
CA LEU A 122 -6.92 26.54 -18.35
C LEU A 122 -5.55 25.89 -18.15
N THR A 123 -5.44 24.79 -17.39
CA THR A 123 -4.18 24.07 -17.12
C THR A 123 -4.43 22.61 -16.75
N ASP A 124 -3.45 21.74 -17.02
CA ASP A 124 -3.43 20.36 -16.50
C ASP A 124 -3.02 20.43 -15.01
N GLN A 125 -4.01 20.38 -14.12
CA GLN A 125 -3.76 20.40 -12.68
C GLN A 125 -3.47 18.97 -12.19
N PRO A 126 -2.62 18.77 -11.16
CA PRO A 126 -2.48 17.46 -10.54
C PRO A 126 -3.86 16.97 -10.09
N THR A 127 -4.10 15.66 -10.17
CA THR A 127 -5.35 15.13 -9.62
C THR A 127 -5.41 15.38 -8.13
N LEU A 128 -6.62 15.41 -7.58
CA LEU A 128 -6.82 15.50 -6.14
C LEU A 128 -6.01 14.44 -5.37
N LEU A 129 -5.94 13.23 -5.92
CA LEU A 129 -5.14 12.13 -5.36
C LEU A 129 -3.63 12.42 -5.42
N GLU A 130 -3.13 12.94 -6.54
CA GLU A 130 -1.70 13.30 -6.69
C GLU A 130 -1.31 14.42 -5.73
N GLU A 131 -2.15 15.44 -5.60
CA GLU A 131 -1.90 16.56 -4.69
C GLU A 131 -1.89 16.12 -3.23
N LEU A 132 -2.80 15.23 -2.85
CA LEU A 132 -2.84 14.63 -1.52
C LEU A 132 -1.54 13.85 -1.24
N ILE A 133 -1.08 13.05 -2.20
CA ILE A 133 0.18 12.29 -2.09
C ILE A 133 1.38 13.23 -1.96
N LEU A 134 1.46 14.26 -2.80
CA LEU A 134 2.59 15.21 -2.81
C LEU A 134 2.66 16.04 -1.53
N ASN A 135 1.53 16.53 -1.03
CA ASN A 135 1.50 17.47 0.09
C ASN A 135 1.54 16.78 1.45
N ARG A 136 0.86 15.64 1.61
CA ARG A 136 0.66 15.02 2.93
C ARG A 136 1.42 13.73 3.14
N LYS A 137 1.88 13.08 2.06
CA LYS A 137 2.44 11.74 2.13
C LYS A 137 1.59 10.80 3.01
N PRO A 138 0.33 10.58 2.62
CA PRO A 138 -0.62 9.79 3.39
C PRO A 138 -0.19 8.33 3.50
N LYS A 139 -0.53 7.71 4.63
CA LYS A 139 -0.47 6.25 4.81
C LYS A 139 -1.52 5.57 3.94
N ARG A 140 -1.34 4.26 3.69
CA ARG A 140 -2.25 3.48 2.85
C ARG A 140 -3.70 3.52 3.34
N TRP A 141 -3.93 3.41 4.65
CA TRP A 141 -5.27 3.42 5.22
C TRP A 141 -5.96 4.78 5.03
N GLU A 142 -5.22 5.89 5.08
CA GLU A 142 -5.73 7.23 4.80
C GLU A 142 -6.11 7.37 3.32
N LEU A 143 -5.29 6.84 2.41
CA LEU A 143 -5.62 6.78 0.98
C LEU A 143 -6.84 5.90 0.69
N ARG A 144 -6.97 4.78 1.40
CA ARG A 144 -8.15 3.91 1.30
C ARG A 144 -9.39 4.64 1.79
N GLU A 145 -9.33 5.28 2.95
CA GLU A 145 -10.43 6.07 3.51
C GLU A 145 -10.84 7.20 2.55
N PHE A 146 -9.87 7.92 2.00
CA PHE A 146 -10.10 8.94 0.97
C PHE A 146 -10.83 8.38 -0.26
N CYS A 147 -10.39 7.24 -0.80
CA CYS A 147 -11.07 6.60 -1.92
C CYS A 147 -12.50 6.19 -1.55
N VAL A 148 -12.73 5.69 -0.33
CA VAL A 148 -14.07 5.35 0.15
C VAL A 148 -14.96 6.58 0.21
N LYS A 149 -14.48 7.68 0.82
CA LYS A 149 -15.22 8.95 0.90
C LYS A 149 -15.56 9.50 -0.47
N ILE A 150 -14.63 9.47 -1.45
CA ILE A 150 -14.92 9.94 -2.82
C ILE A 150 -16.08 9.17 -3.45
N ASN A 151 -16.00 7.84 -3.37
CA ASN A 151 -17.04 6.99 -3.93
C ASN A 151 -18.38 7.21 -3.26
N PHE A 152 -18.34 7.53 -1.97
CA PHE A 152 -19.54 7.77 -1.22
C PHE A 152 -20.20 9.11 -1.58
N VAL A 153 -19.44 10.21 -1.60
CA VAL A 153 -19.94 11.55 -1.99
C VAL A 153 -20.40 11.60 -3.44
N LEU A 154 -19.64 11.00 -4.37
CA LEU A 154 -20.10 10.87 -5.76
C LEU A 154 -21.38 10.03 -5.84
N GLY A 155 -21.52 9.00 -5.00
CA GLY A 155 -22.68 8.12 -4.99
C GLY A 155 -23.94 8.75 -4.50
N THR A 156 -23.87 9.47 -3.39
CA THR A 156 -25.01 10.21 -2.84
C THR A 156 -25.45 11.31 -3.80
N GLY A 157 -24.50 12.02 -4.43
CA GLY A 157 -24.85 13.00 -5.46
C GLY A 157 -25.47 12.37 -6.71
N LEU A 158 -24.92 11.26 -7.22
CA LEU A 158 -25.49 10.54 -8.37
C LEU A 158 -26.89 9.97 -8.08
N LEU A 159 -27.10 9.45 -6.86
CA LEU A 159 -28.40 9.02 -6.38
C LEU A 159 -29.43 10.15 -6.47
N CYS A 160 -29.07 11.33 -5.96
CA CYS A 160 -29.93 12.51 -6.04
C CYS A 160 -30.20 12.91 -7.50
N LEU A 161 -29.16 12.89 -8.34
CA LEU A 161 -29.26 13.31 -9.74
C LEU A 161 -30.19 12.38 -10.54
N PHE A 162 -30.03 11.07 -10.38
CA PHE A 162 -30.90 10.10 -11.08
C PHE A 162 -32.33 10.12 -10.55
N THR A 163 -32.51 10.35 -9.25
CA THR A 163 -33.84 10.52 -8.65
C THR A 163 -34.54 11.76 -9.22
N GLN A 164 -33.83 12.90 -9.25
CA GLN A 164 -34.31 14.15 -9.86
C GLN A 164 -34.65 13.96 -11.35
N ALA A 165 -33.78 13.30 -12.11
CA ALA A 165 -34.00 13.02 -13.53
C ALA A 165 -35.25 12.14 -13.75
N SER A 166 -35.43 11.10 -12.93
CA SER A 166 -36.60 10.22 -13.02
C SER A 166 -37.91 10.95 -12.69
N LEU A 167 -37.92 11.80 -11.66
CA LEU A 167 -39.11 12.55 -11.23
C LEU A 167 -39.49 13.66 -12.23
N THR A 168 -38.53 14.20 -12.97
CA THR A 168 -38.75 15.23 -13.98
C THR A 168 -38.98 14.69 -15.40
N GLY A 169 -38.95 13.36 -15.58
CA GLY A 169 -39.14 12.72 -16.88
C GLY A 169 -37.96 12.92 -17.85
N ARG A 170 -36.77 13.23 -17.34
CA ARG A 170 -35.54 13.36 -18.14
C ARG A 170 -35.06 11.96 -18.56
N ASP A 171 -34.31 11.86 -19.67
CA ASP A 171 -33.77 10.58 -20.15
C ASP A 171 -32.71 10.02 -19.17
N GLN A 172 -33.19 9.20 -18.23
CA GLN A 172 -32.36 8.56 -17.21
C GLN A 172 -31.35 7.58 -17.83
N ALA A 173 -31.71 6.91 -18.93
CA ALA A 173 -30.83 5.92 -19.57
C ALA A 173 -29.60 6.61 -20.18
N LEU A 174 -29.81 7.74 -20.86
CA LEU A 174 -28.71 8.55 -21.40
C LEU A 174 -27.84 9.15 -20.28
N LEU A 175 -28.46 9.66 -19.23
CA LEU A 175 -27.74 10.26 -18.09
C LEU A 175 -26.90 9.21 -17.35
N MET A 176 -27.47 8.03 -17.08
CA MET A 176 -26.76 6.90 -16.48
C MET A 176 -25.60 6.41 -17.34
N LYS A 177 -25.79 6.32 -18.66
CA LYS A 177 -24.72 5.94 -19.59
C LYS A 177 -23.55 6.93 -19.50
N THR A 178 -23.85 8.23 -19.56
CA THR A 178 -22.86 9.30 -19.48
C THR A 178 -22.06 9.24 -18.18
N TRP A 179 -22.74 9.07 -17.05
CA TRP A 179 -22.08 8.97 -15.75
C TRP A 179 -21.35 7.64 -15.55
N SER A 180 -21.83 6.55 -16.11
CA SER A 180 -21.11 5.26 -16.12
C SER A 180 -19.78 5.39 -16.86
N ASP A 181 -19.77 6.06 -18.02
CA ASP A 181 -18.54 6.31 -18.79
C ASP A 181 -17.56 7.20 -18.01
N ARG A 182 -18.05 8.26 -17.36
CA ARG A 182 -17.26 9.13 -16.48
C ARG A 182 -16.65 8.36 -15.31
N MET A 183 -17.46 7.56 -14.59
CA MET A 183 -16.99 6.73 -13.48
C MET A 183 -15.98 5.69 -13.94
N GLY A 184 -16.16 5.10 -15.13
CA GLY A 184 -15.18 4.21 -15.73
C GLY A 184 -13.85 4.89 -16.06
N ALA A 185 -13.89 6.14 -16.54
CA ALA A 185 -12.68 6.93 -16.77
C ALA A 185 -11.97 7.29 -15.46
N LEU A 186 -12.72 7.72 -14.42
CA LEU A 186 -12.18 8.01 -13.10
C LEU A 186 -11.53 6.77 -12.49
N TYR A 187 -12.19 5.61 -12.55
CA TYR A 187 -11.63 4.35 -12.07
C TYR A 187 -10.30 4.02 -12.74
N ARG A 188 -10.24 4.10 -14.07
CA ARG A 188 -9.00 3.83 -14.81
C ARG A 188 -7.89 4.80 -14.39
N LYS A 189 -8.21 6.09 -14.20
CA LYS A 189 -7.24 7.10 -13.77
C LYS A 189 -6.72 6.81 -12.36
N MET A 190 -7.61 6.58 -11.40
CA MET A 190 -7.25 6.21 -10.02
C MET A 190 -6.45 4.91 -9.95
N LYS A 191 -6.82 3.90 -10.76
CA LYS A 191 -6.09 2.62 -10.83
C LYS A 191 -4.67 2.80 -11.37
N ASN A 192 -4.51 3.59 -12.43
CA ASN A 192 -3.18 3.88 -12.99
C ASN A 192 -2.31 4.67 -12.01
N GLN A 193 -2.90 5.62 -11.27
CA GLN A 193 -2.20 6.35 -10.21
C GLN A 193 -1.85 5.43 -9.03
N GLY A 194 -2.73 4.52 -8.65
CA GLY A 194 -2.48 3.51 -7.62
C GLY A 194 -1.26 2.63 -7.92
N GLY A 195 -0.97 2.35 -9.19
CA GLY A 195 0.25 1.65 -9.60
C GLY A 195 1.54 2.42 -9.31
N ARG A 196 1.49 3.76 -9.39
CA ARG A 196 2.61 4.64 -8.99
C ARG A 196 2.76 4.75 -7.47
N CYS A 197 1.68 4.53 -6.72
CA CYS A 197 1.72 4.57 -5.25
C CYS A 197 2.59 3.45 -4.66
N LEU A 198 2.85 2.33 -5.37
CA LEU A 198 3.70 1.26 -4.84
C LEU A 198 5.11 1.75 -4.52
N GLY A 199 5.78 2.44 -5.46
CA GLY A 199 7.12 2.99 -5.21
C GLY A 199 7.12 4.00 -4.06
N TYR A 200 6.13 4.88 -4.06
CA TYR A 200 5.90 5.84 -2.97
C TYR A 200 5.73 5.16 -1.59
N PHE A 201 4.96 4.07 -1.49
CA PHE A 201 4.78 3.34 -0.24
C PHE A 201 6.05 2.63 0.21
N LEU A 202 6.92 2.21 -0.72
CA LEU A 202 8.21 1.60 -0.39
C LEU A 202 9.17 2.64 0.19
N GLU A 203 9.25 3.83 -0.42
CA GLU A 203 10.02 4.95 0.13
C GLU A 203 9.51 5.35 1.53
N GLN A 204 8.19 5.36 1.72
CA GLN A 204 7.59 5.63 3.02
C GLN A 204 7.88 4.53 4.04
N ALA A 205 7.84 3.25 3.63
CA ALA A 205 8.17 2.12 4.50
C ALA A 205 9.64 2.16 4.93
N GLU A 206 10.55 2.53 4.03
CA GLU A 206 11.96 2.75 4.38
C GLU A 206 12.14 3.89 5.39
N GLY A 207 11.40 5.00 5.21
CA GLY A 207 11.33 6.10 6.18
C GLY A 207 10.84 5.65 7.55
N ASP A 208 9.72 4.93 7.60
CA ASP A 208 9.14 4.39 8.83
C ASP A 208 10.12 3.44 9.55
N VAL A 209 10.82 2.58 8.81
CA VAL A 209 11.86 1.68 9.36
C VAL A 209 13.00 2.49 9.98
N ARG A 210 13.47 3.53 9.29
CA ARG A 210 14.57 4.39 9.77
C ARG A 210 14.18 5.15 11.03
N GLU A 211 12.98 5.72 11.08
CA GLU A 211 12.46 6.42 12.27
C GLU A 211 12.32 5.48 13.46
N GLN A 212 11.72 4.30 13.26
CA GLN A 212 11.55 3.30 14.31
C GLN A 212 12.89 2.74 14.80
N LEU A 213 13.87 2.58 13.91
CA LEU A 213 15.22 2.18 14.29
C LEU A 213 15.90 3.24 15.17
N GLN A 214 15.79 4.52 14.81
CA GLN A 214 16.32 5.62 15.62
C GLN A 214 15.64 5.69 17.00
N GLU A 215 14.33 5.53 17.06
CA GLU A 215 13.57 5.47 18.31
C GLU A 215 14.01 4.29 19.18
N ALA A 216 14.17 3.10 18.60
CA ALA A 216 14.66 1.92 19.32
C ALA A 216 16.07 2.10 19.87
N VAL A 217 16.97 2.75 19.11
CA VAL A 217 18.32 3.08 19.56
C VAL A 217 18.29 4.09 20.72
N GLN A 218 17.48 5.15 20.60
CA GLN A 218 17.32 6.16 21.66
C GLN A 218 16.79 5.53 22.95
N ASN A 219 15.80 4.64 22.83
CA ASN A 219 15.17 3.94 23.95
C ASN A 219 15.99 2.74 24.45
N ARG A 220 17.12 2.42 23.82
CA ARG A 220 17.95 1.23 24.11
C ARG A 220 17.14 -0.07 24.13
N SER A 221 16.13 -0.15 23.28
CA SER A 221 15.27 -1.33 23.17
C SER A 221 16.10 -2.54 22.74
N PRO A 222 15.85 -3.73 23.31
CA PRO A 222 16.52 -4.93 22.87
C PRO A 222 16.19 -5.22 21.39
N PRO A 223 17.11 -5.85 20.64
CA PRO A 223 16.94 -6.17 19.22
C PRO A 223 15.61 -6.86 18.88
N GLU A 224 15.14 -7.74 19.76
CA GLU A 224 13.87 -8.46 19.60
C GLU A 224 12.65 -7.54 19.65
N GLU A 225 12.61 -6.61 20.61
CA GLU A 225 11.53 -5.64 20.76
C GLU A 225 11.56 -4.61 19.63
N ALA A 226 12.75 -4.19 19.22
CA ALA A 226 12.94 -3.29 18.08
C ALA A 226 12.40 -3.92 16.78
N ALA A 227 12.79 -5.18 16.48
CA ALA A 227 12.27 -5.90 15.32
C ALA A 227 10.74 -6.08 15.38
N ALA A 228 10.18 -6.33 16.57
CA ALA A 228 8.74 -6.47 16.76
C ALA A 228 7.99 -5.15 16.57
N SER A 229 8.54 -4.03 17.07
CA SER A 229 7.95 -2.69 16.91
C SER A 229 7.93 -2.26 15.44
N ILE A 230 9.05 -2.46 14.74
CA ILE A 230 9.16 -2.16 13.30
C ILE A 230 8.14 -3.00 12.52
N LEU A 231 8.08 -4.31 12.78
CA LEU A 231 7.10 -5.19 12.11
C LEU A 231 5.67 -4.71 12.36
N LYS A 232 5.31 -4.40 13.60
CA LYS A 232 3.96 -3.92 13.96
C LYS A 232 3.59 -2.62 13.24
N THR A 233 4.55 -1.71 13.08
CA THR A 233 4.36 -0.46 12.34
C THR A 233 4.15 -0.72 10.86
N LEU A 234 4.96 -1.60 10.25
CA LEU A 234 4.82 -1.98 8.86
C LEU A 234 3.50 -2.70 8.58
N GLU A 235 3.05 -3.58 9.47
CA GLU A 235 1.75 -4.26 9.36
C GLU A 235 0.58 -3.29 9.44
N ARG A 236 0.67 -2.29 10.34
CA ARG A 236 -0.37 -1.27 10.48
C ARG A 236 -0.45 -0.36 9.26
N ASN A 237 0.70 0.05 8.72
CA ASN A 237 0.77 1.03 7.64
C ASN A 237 0.65 0.38 6.24
N TYR A 238 1.05 -0.90 6.10
CA TYR A 238 1.17 -1.63 4.82
C TYR A 238 0.64 -3.07 4.91
N ASP A 239 -0.61 -3.24 5.32
CA ASP A 239 -1.30 -4.51 5.62
C ASP A 239 -1.51 -5.49 4.44
N TRP A 240 -1.40 -5.04 3.18
CA TRP A 240 -1.42 -5.92 1.99
C TRP A 240 -0.17 -6.76 1.76
N LEU A 241 0.94 -6.39 2.39
CA LEU A 241 2.19 -7.09 2.25
C LEU A 241 2.41 -7.92 3.50
N ARG A 242 2.95 -9.11 3.29
CA ARG A 242 3.58 -9.86 4.36
C ARG A 242 4.97 -9.31 4.54
N TRP A 243 5.35 -9.11 5.79
CA TRP A 243 6.59 -8.47 6.18
C TRP A 243 7.40 -9.42 7.04
N ALA A 244 8.70 -9.39 6.83
CA ALA A 244 9.68 -9.91 7.76
C ALA A 244 10.70 -8.83 8.03
N VAL A 245 10.96 -8.59 9.31
CA VAL A 245 11.95 -7.65 9.77
C VAL A 245 13.06 -8.44 10.43
N MET A 246 14.26 -8.28 9.90
CA MET A 246 15.49 -8.83 10.43
C MET A 246 16.30 -7.68 10.99
N LEU A 247 16.80 -7.87 12.20
CA LEU A 247 17.67 -6.91 12.86
C LEU A 247 18.92 -7.65 13.31
N HIS A 248 20.07 -7.16 12.85
CA HIS A 248 21.36 -7.71 13.27
C HIS A 248 22.23 -6.60 13.84
N PRO A 249 23.04 -6.90 14.88
CA PRO A 249 23.93 -5.92 15.48
C PRO A 249 24.89 -5.35 14.43
N ALA A 250 25.26 -4.08 14.61
CA ALA A 250 26.20 -3.38 13.74
C ALA A 250 27.51 -4.18 13.68
N VAL A 251 27.79 -4.79 12.54
CA VAL A 251 29.14 -5.25 12.24
C VAL A 251 29.88 -4.02 11.71
N GLY A 252 31.05 -3.72 12.24
CA GLY A 252 31.82 -2.47 12.02
C GLY A 252 32.12 -2.14 10.54
N PRO A 253 32.62 -0.93 10.27
CA PRO A 253 32.56 -0.31 8.94
C PRO A 253 33.41 -1.02 7.89
N MET A 254 32.88 -1.01 6.65
CA MET A 254 33.61 -1.13 5.40
C MET A 254 34.60 0.03 5.29
N GLU A 255 35.86 -0.27 5.04
CA GLU A 255 36.74 0.63 4.30
C GLU A 255 36.98 -0.05 2.95
N ASP A 256 36.44 0.54 1.89
CA ASP A 256 37.01 0.35 0.56
C ASP A 256 38.40 0.99 0.61
N GLU A 257 39.43 0.20 0.32
CA GLU A 257 40.83 0.60 0.26
C GLU A 257 40.99 1.93 -0.50
N LYS A 258 41.23 3.01 0.23
CA LYS A 258 42.08 4.11 -0.24
C LYS A 258 43.45 3.88 0.38
N ASP A 259 44.17 2.92 -0.16
CA ASP A 259 45.61 2.91 0.02
C ASP A 259 46.18 4.08 -0.77
N GLY A 260 46.63 5.09 -0.03
CA GLY A 260 47.64 5.99 -0.55
C GLY A 260 48.95 5.22 -0.53
N GLU A 261 49.44 4.83 -1.70
CA GLU A 261 50.85 4.55 -1.89
C GLU A 261 51.45 5.65 -2.77
N GLU A 262 52.54 6.22 -2.25
CA GLU A 262 53.51 6.96 -3.03
C GLU A 262 54.04 6.06 -4.16
N GLU A 263 54.30 6.71 -5.28
CA GLU A 263 54.75 6.16 -6.55
C GLU A 263 55.96 5.22 -6.41
N GLU A 264 55.93 4.07 -7.08
CA GLU A 264 57.04 3.61 -7.90
C GLU A 264 56.55 2.62 -8.98
N GLU A 265 56.99 2.87 -10.21
CA GLU A 265 56.60 2.20 -11.46
C GLU A 265 57.15 0.77 -11.53
N GLU A 266 56.35 -0.19 -12.01
CA GLU A 266 56.81 -1.23 -12.94
C GLU A 266 55.61 -1.87 -13.67
N GLU A 267 55.66 -1.82 -15.02
CA GLU A 267 54.71 -2.45 -15.93
C GLU A 267 54.82 -3.98 -15.88
N GLU A 268 53.71 -4.70 -15.64
CA GLU A 268 53.51 -6.01 -16.26
C GLU A 268 52.02 -6.38 -16.39
N THR A 269 51.59 -6.58 -17.64
CA THR A 269 50.28 -7.06 -18.10
C THR A 269 49.81 -8.32 -17.38
N LYS A 270 48.60 -8.32 -16.80
CA LYS A 270 47.79 -9.52 -16.56
C LYS A 270 46.29 -9.23 -16.45
N GLU A 271 45.52 -10.18 -16.96
CA GLU A 271 44.09 -10.18 -17.27
C GLU A 271 43.17 -9.68 -16.14
N VAL A 272 42.27 -8.77 -16.51
CA VAL A 272 41.18 -8.26 -15.67
C VAL A 272 40.22 -9.42 -15.34
N ALA A 273 40.29 -9.92 -14.11
CA ALA A 273 39.22 -10.74 -13.56
C ALA A 273 37.95 -9.90 -13.45
N PRO A 274 36.77 -10.42 -13.86
CA PRO A 274 35.54 -9.66 -13.77
C PRO A 274 35.21 -9.35 -12.31
N PRO A 275 34.68 -8.14 -12.02
CA PRO A 275 34.28 -7.77 -10.67
C PRO A 275 33.29 -8.79 -10.10
N PRO A 276 33.35 -9.09 -8.78
CA PRO A 276 32.39 -9.97 -8.16
C PRO A 276 30.97 -9.47 -8.45
N PRO A 277 30.02 -10.35 -8.81
CA PRO A 277 28.69 -9.94 -9.14
C PRO A 277 28.10 -9.16 -7.96
N GLN A 278 27.80 -7.89 -8.19
CA GLN A 278 26.95 -7.12 -7.28
C GLN A 278 25.68 -7.96 -7.08
N PRO A 279 25.29 -8.28 -5.83
CA PRO A 279 24.09 -9.06 -5.60
C PRO A 279 22.93 -8.27 -6.21
N GLN A 280 22.31 -8.84 -7.25
CA GLN A 280 21.09 -8.32 -7.83
C GLN A 280 20.13 -8.08 -6.67
N GLN A 281 19.88 -6.81 -6.37
CA GLN A 281 18.91 -6.42 -5.35
C GLN A 281 17.59 -7.05 -5.77
N SER A 282 17.17 -8.08 -5.04
CA SER A 282 15.83 -8.62 -5.21
C SER A 282 14.87 -7.47 -4.93
N THR A 283 13.88 -7.30 -5.81
CA THR A 283 12.96 -6.14 -5.84
C THR A 283 12.12 -5.97 -4.56
N ASN A 284 12.28 -6.86 -3.58
CA ASN A 284 11.38 -7.08 -2.45
C ASN A 284 12.08 -6.85 -1.10
N LEU A 285 13.21 -6.13 -1.09
CA LEU A 285 14.01 -5.84 0.10
C LEU A 285 14.10 -4.35 0.34
N ILE A 286 13.98 -3.97 1.62
CA ILE A 286 14.33 -2.65 2.14
C ILE A 286 15.49 -2.88 3.10
N SER A 287 16.63 -2.25 2.84
CA SER A 287 17.81 -2.32 3.70
C SER A 287 18.10 -0.94 4.25
N VAL A 288 17.91 -0.77 5.56
CA VAL A 288 18.27 0.45 6.28
C VAL A 288 19.53 0.14 7.07
N ALA A 289 20.68 0.52 6.50
CA ALA A 289 21.95 0.54 7.20
C ALA A 289 22.10 1.86 7.96
N SER A 290 22.74 1.81 9.12
CA SER A 290 23.18 3.01 9.84
C SER A 290 24.61 2.81 10.30
N GLU A 291 25.34 3.90 10.42
CA GLU A 291 26.73 3.89 10.88
C GLU A 291 26.82 3.20 12.25
N PRO A 292 27.87 2.39 12.48
CA PRO A 292 28.15 1.82 13.79
C PRO A 292 28.11 2.94 14.84
N PRO A 293 27.40 2.74 15.99
CA PRO A 293 27.02 1.47 16.61
C PRO A 293 25.58 1.00 16.30
N VAL A 294 24.90 1.54 15.28
CA VAL A 294 23.47 1.28 15.06
C VAL A 294 23.24 -0.06 14.32
N PRO A 295 22.36 -0.95 14.83
CA PRO A 295 22.07 -2.22 14.17
C PRO A 295 21.50 -2.02 12.76
N HIS A 296 21.81 -2.95 11.87
CA HIS A 296 21.31 -2.94 10.50
C HIS A 296 19.94 -3.64 10.46
N VAL A 297 19.01 -3.05 9.71
CA VAL A 297 17.66 -3.58 9.56
C VAL A 297 17.42 -3.94 8.10
N VAL A 298 16.95 -5.16 7.88
CA VAL A 298 16.50 -5.63 6.58
C VAL A 298 15.05 -6.04 6.69
N ALA A 299 14.18 -5.37 5.93
CA ALA A 299 12.77 -5.71 5.82
C ALA A 299 12.49 -6.37 4.45
N CYS A 300 11.99 -7.60 4.47
CA CYS A 300 11.53 -8.32 3.29
C CYS A 300 10.02 -8.22 3.17
N TYR A 301 9.49 -8.11 1.95
CA TYR A 301 8.05 -8.05 1.73
C TYR A 301 7.56 -8.88 0.53
N ARG A 302 6.34 -9.43 0.62
CA ARG A 302 5.66 -10.11 -0.50
C ARG A 302 4.14 -10.11 -0.32
N ASP A 303 3.39 -10.02 -1.42
CA ASP A 303 1.92 -10.07 -1.39
C ASP A 303 1.40 -11.51 -1.16
N THR A 304 2.02 -12.47 -1.85
CA THR A 304 1.64 -13.88 -1.88
C THR A 304 2.91 -14.74 -1.75
N PRO A 305 3.35 -15.00 -0.51
CA PRO A 305 4.52 -15.83 -0.28
C PRO A 305 4.28 -17.28 -0.75
N THR A 306 5.25 -17.85 -1.42
CA THR A 306 5.21 -19.23 -1.91
C THR A 306 5.66 -20.21 -0.83
N SER A 307 5.23 -21.46 -0.93
CA SER A 307 5.72 -22.50 -0.03
C SER A 307 7.15 -22.89 -0.40
N LEU A 308 8.04 -22.92 0.59
CA LEU A 308 9.40 -23.37 0.42
C LEU A 308 9.49 -24.90 0.49
N ASP A 309 10.32 -25.47 -0.38
CA ASP A 309 10.74 -26.87 -0.25
C ASP A 309 11.83 -26.99 0.82
N LYS A 310 11.39 -27.26 2.05
CA LYS A 310 12.29 -27.41 3.21
C LYS A 310 13.30 -28.54 3.01
N SER A 311 12.94 -29.59 2.29
CA SER A 311 13.84 -30.74 2.06
C SER A 311 15.00 -30.35 1.17
N ARG A 312 14.72 -29.65 0.07
CA ARG A 312 15.73 -29.09 -0.82
C ARG A 312 16.60 -28.04 -0.14
N ILE A 313 16.01 -27.13 0.64
CA ILE A 313 16.77 -26.12 1.39
C ILE A 313 17.72 -26.80 2.37
N HIS A 314 17.22 -27.77 3.16
CA HIS A 314 18.05 -28.48 4.12
C HIS A 314 19.18 -29.25 3.44
N GLN A 315 18.90 -29.93 2.32
CA GLN A 315 19.92 -30.62 1.54
C GLN A 315 21.02 -29.66 1.06
N LEU A 316 20.66 -28.49 0.51
CA LEU A 316 21.62 -27.49 0.06
C LEU A 316 22.46 -26.92 1.21
N ILE A 317 21.84 -26.64 2.35
CA ILE A 317 22.54 -26.15 3.55
C ILE A 317 23.53 -27.20 4.06
N VAL A 318 23.10 -28.46 4.17
CA VAL A 318 23.98 -29.57 4.58
C VAL A 318 25.11 -29.73 3.58
N ASP A 319 24.82 -29.79 2.29
CA ASP A 319 25.85 -29.86 1.25
C ASP A 319 26.87 -28.73 1.37
N LEU A 320 26.42 -27.51 1.71
CA LEU A 320 27.31 -26.37 1.93
C LEU A 320 28.14 -26.52 3.21
N GLU A 321 27.54 -26.86 4.35
CA GLU A 321 28.28 -27.04 5.61
C GLU A 321 29.41 -28.08 5.47
N TRP A 322 29.19 -29.15 4.70
CA TRP A 322 30.17 -30.23 4.49
C TRP A 322 31.13 -30.00 3.31
N LYS A 323 30.79 -29.13 2.34
CA LYS A 323 31.60 -28.89 1.13
C LYS A 323 32.19 -27.49 1.03
N ILE A 324 32.02 -26.60 2.01
CA ILE A 324 32.74 -25.31 2.02
C ILE A 324 34.24 -25.62 2.10
N PRO A 325 35.01 -25.38 1.03
CA PRO A 325 36.46 -25.51 1.09
C PRO A 325 36.99 -24.49 2.08
N ASN A 326 38.13 -24.80 2.71
CA ASN A 326 38.90 -23.80 3.44
C ASN A 326 38.95 -22.49 2.63
N PRO A 327 38.75 -21.31 3.24
CA PRO A 327 39.01 -20.05 2.57
C PRO A 327 40.38 -20.06 1.87
N PRO A 328 40.59 -19.31 0.79
CA PRO A 328 41.91 -19.18 0.17
C PRO A 328 42.98 -18.79 1.22
N PRO A 329 44.25 -19.21 1.05
CA PRO A 329 45.33 -18.85 1.98
C PRO A 329 45.42 -17.35 2.27
N GLU A 330 45.10 -16.50 1.29
CA GLU A 330 45.01 -15.04 1.41
C GLU A 330 43.97 -14.60 2.45
N VAL A 331 42.79 -15.24 2.47
CA VAL A 331 41.77 -14.97 3.48
C VAL A 331 42.27 -15.38 4.86
N TYR A 332 43.03 -16.47 4.98
CA TYR A 332 43.64 -16.88 6.26
C TYR A 332 44.70 -15.91 6.76
N ALA A 333 45.57 -15.41 5.88
CA ALA A 333 46.62 -14.46 6.23
C ALA A 333 46.01 -13.17 6.81
N SER A 334 44.89 -12.73 6.24
CA SER A 334 44.17 -11.53 6.71
C SER A 334 43.28 -11.72 7.96
N ILE A 335 43.18 -12.92 8.54
CA ILE A 335 42.36 -13.16 9.76
C ILE A 335 42.98 -12.48 10.99
N GLU A 336 44.31 -12.40 11.04
CA GLU A 336 45.02 -11.74 12.14
C GLU A 336 44.81 -10.22 12.13
N GLU A 337 44.65 -9.64 10.93
CA GLU A 337 44.44 -8.20 10.71
C GLU A 337 42.95 -7.82 10.80
N ASP A 338 42.05 -8.62 10.21
CA ASP A 338 40.61 -8.42 10.22
C ASP A 338 39.85 -9.73 10.51
N PRO A 339 39.56 -10.03 11.78
CA PRO A 339 38.81 -11.22 12.16
C PRO A 339 37.36 -11.25 11.61
N GLY A 340 36.85 -10.12 11.09
CA GLY A 340 35.56 -10.03 10.42
C GLY A 340 35.58 -10.54 8.96
N ARG A 341 36.73 -10.53 8.29
CA ARG A 341 36.88 -10.87 6.87
C ARG A 341 36.50 -12.32 6.56
N ALA A 342 36.97 -13.27 7.37
CA ALA A 342 36.62 -14.68 7.20
C ALA A 342 35.12 -14.96 7.38
N ARG A 343 34.47 -14.25 8.32
CA ARG A 343 33.02 -14.39 8.56
C ARG A 343 32.22 -13.86 7.37
N ARG A 344 32.61 -12.69 6.83
CA ARG A 344 32.00 -12.08 5.65
C ARG A 344 32.17 -12.95 4.41
N TYR A 345 33.39 -13.45 4.16
CA TYR A 345 33.66 -14.34 3.02
C TYR A 345 32.75 -15.57 3.03
N LEU A 346 32.60 -16.22 4.18
CA LEU A 346 31.73 -17.38 4.34
C LEU A 346 30.25 -17.03 4.11
N ALA A 347 29.77 -15.90 4.65
CA ALA A 347 28.40 -15.44 4.45
C ALA A 347 28.08 -15.17 2.96
N SER A 348 28.97 -14.46 2.25
CA SER A 348 28.80 -14.16 0.82
C SER A 348 28.79 -15.42 -0.04
N ARG A 349 29.67 -16.40 0.27
CA ARG A 349 29.73 -17.66 -0.47
C ARG A 349 28.48 -18.51 -0.25
N MET A 350 27.97 -18.57 0.98
CA MET A 350 26.71 -19.26 1.30
C MET A 350 25.53 -18.62 0.57
N LEU A 351 25.46 -17.28 0.57
CA LEU A 351 24.42 -16.54 -0.14
C LEU A 351 24.39 -16.88 -1.63
N SER A 352 25.56 -16.79 -2.31
CA SER A 352 25.69 -17.09 -3.75
C SER A 352 25.24 -18.52 -4.08
N LYS A 353 25.70 -19.52 -3.32
CA LYS A 353 25.36 -20.93 -3.59
C LYS A 353 23.89 -21.27 -3.31
N LEU A 354 23.31 -20.69 -2.27
CA LEU A 354 21.90 -20.88 -1.97
C LEU A 354 21.01 -20.19 -3.02
N GLN A 355 21.39 -19.00 -3.50
CA GLN A 355 20.68 -18.32 -4.58
C GLN A 355 20.74 -19.13 -5.89
N GLU A 356 21.91 -19.65 -6.26
CA GLU A 356 22.07 -20.55 -7.41
C GLU A 356 21.19 -21.81 -7.27
N GLY A 357 21.16 -22.41 -6.08
CA GLY A 357 20.47 -23.66 -5.81
C GLY A 357 18.96 -23.55 -5.65
N LEU A 358 18.44 -22.39 -5.20
CA LEU A 358 17.00 -22.17 -4.94
C LEU A 358 16.29 -21.41 -6.07
N GLY A 359 17.05 -20.71 -6.92
CA GLY A 359 16.52 -19.96 -8.06
C GLY A 359 15.98 -18.58 -7.69
N SER A 360 15.59 -17.81 -8.71
CA SER A 360 15.21 -16.39 -8.60
C SER A 360 13.88 -16.12 -7.87
N GLY A 361 13.09 -17.17 -7.59
CA GLY A 361 11.81 -17.04 -6.88
C GLY A 361 11.92 -16.93 -5.35
N VAL A 362 13.13 -17.14 -4.81
CA VAL A 362 13.42 -17.23 -3.37
C VAL A 362 14.38 -16.11 -2.99
N ALA A 363 14.05 -15.35 -1.95
CA ALA A 363 14.97 -14.36 -1.38
C ALA A 363 15.78 -15.01 -0.25
N VAL A 364 17.10 -14.92 -0.32
CA VAL A 364 18.02 -15.46 0.68
C VAL A 364 18.79 -14.31 1.31
N HIS A 365 18.92 -14.32 2.63
CA HIS A 365 19.72 -13.37 3.39
C HIS A 365 20.65 -14.14 4.34
N VAL A 366 21.93 -13.80 4.33
CA VAL A 366 22.95 -14.44 5.18
C VAL A 366 23.74 -13.36 5.90
N VAL A 367 23.77 -13.44 7.23
CA VAL A 367 24.50 -12.48 8.06
C VAL A 367 25.51 -13.17 8.96
N PRO A 368 26.71 -12.58 9.14
CA PRO A 368 27.63 -12.98 10.19
C PRO A 368 27.00 -12.79 11.58
N GLY A 369 27.16 -13.77 12.47
CA GLY A 369 26.64 -13.69 13.84
C GLY A 369 25.15 -14.03 13.96
N ARG A 370 24.56 -13.66 15.11
CA ARG A 370 23.17 -13.96 15.44
C ARG A 370 22.25 -12.86 14.96
N MET A 371 21.16 -13.25 14.32
CA MET A 371 20.13 -12.35 13.80
C MET A 371 18.83 -12.50 14.59
N GLU A 372 18.20 -11.39 14.94
CA GLU A 372 16.83 -11.41 15.44
C GLU A 372 15.86 -11.18 14.28
N MET A 373 14.81 -11.99 14.22
CA MET A 373 13.83 -11.95 13.14
C MET A 373 12.41 -11.97 13.69
N LYS A 374 11.58 -11.06 13.18
CA LYS A 374 10.13 -11.09 13.38
C LYS A 374 9.46 -11.13 12.01
N CYS A 375 8.50 -12.03 11.83
CA CYS A 375 7.79 -12.17 10.57
C CYS A 375 6.35 -12.59 10.75
N ASN A 376 5.51 -12.27 9.78
CA ASN A 376 4.13 -12.73 9.69
C ASN A 376 3.86 -13.64 8.48
N PHE A 377 4.93 -14.10 7.83
CA PHE A 377 4.84 -15.08 6.77
C PHE A 377 4.25 -16.39 7.31
N PRO A 378 3.45 -17.12 6.52
CA PRO A 378 3.07 -18.48 6.86
C PRO A 378 4.31 -19.32 7.19
N PRO A 379 4.27 -20.23 8.19
CA PRO A 379 5.43 -21.08 8.54
C PRO A 379 5.97 -21.98 7.42
N ALA A 380 5.22 -22.12 6.33
CA ALA A 380 5.63 -22.82 5.12
C ALA A 380 6.46 -21.95 4.15
N SER A 381 6.48 -20.62 4.35
CA SER A 381 7.04 -19.64 3.42
C SER A 381 8.35 -19.01 3.87
N TYR A 382 8.83 -19.37 5.06
CA TYR A 382 10.15 -18.95 5.51
C TYR A 382 10.91 -20.10 6.17
N TYR A 383 12.23 -19.98 6.17
CA TYR A 383 13.12 -20.90 6.86
C TYR A 383 14.29 -20.11 7.47
N LEU A 384 14.50 -20.30 8.77
CA LEU A 384 15.59 -19.70 9.53
C LEU A 384 16.54 -20.81 9.97
N TYR A 385 17.85 -20.63 9.73
CA TYR A 385 18.86 -21.61 10.07
C TYR A 385 20.11 -20.95 10.64
N GLU A 386 20.52 -21.39 11.82
CA GLU A 386 21.80 -21.03 12.41
C GLU A 386 22.86 -22.05 11.98
N TYR A 387 23.90 -21.58 11.29
CA TYR A 387 24.99 -22.44 10.84
C TYR A 387 26.23 -22.23 11.70
N LYS A 388 27.01 -23.30 11.86
CA LYS A 388 28.29 -23.29 12.56
C LYS A 388 29.36 -23.90 11.67
N HIS A 389 30.30 -23.08 11.24
CA HIS A 389 31.54 -23.51 10.61
C HIS A 389 32.69 -23.29 11.61
N ARG A 390 33.75 -24.11 11.50
CA ARG A 390 34.95 -24.02 12.36
C ARG A 390 35.57 -22.61 12.45
N LEU A 391 35.38 -21.77 11.43
CA LEU A 391 35.93 -20.40 11.37
C LEU A 391 34.90 -19.30 11.63
N ALA A 392 33.59 -19.60 11.55
CA ALA A 392 32.54 -18.61 11.70
C ALA A 392 31.19 -19.26 11.98
N SER A 393 30.35 -18.56 12.73
CA SER A 393 28.92 -18.85 12.83
C SER A 393 28.12 -17.71 12.22
N GLY A 394 26.93 -18.01 11.72
CA GLY A 394 26.01 -17.01 11.21
C GLY A 394 24.58 -17.50 11.17
N THR A 395 23.71 -16.66 10.63
CA THR A 395 22.31 -16.97 10.44
C THR A 395 21.94 -16.82 8.97
N VAL A 396 21.28 -17.84 8.42
CA VAL A 396 20.65 -17.84 7.10
C VAL A 396 19.15 -17.68 7.28
N CYS A 397 18.57 -16.76 6.54
CA CYS A 397 17.14 -16.61 6.39
C CYS A 397 16.72 -16.77 4.93
N VAL A 398 15.71 -17.59 4.68
CA VAL A 398 15.19 -17.89 3.34
C VAL A 398 13.70 -17.57 3.30
N PHE A 399 13.28 -16.85 2.27
CA PHE A 399 11.88 -16.46 2.01
C PHE A 399 11.39 -16.97 0.65
N GLY A 400 10.22 -17.60 0.65
CA GLY A 400 9.51 -18.10 -0.53
C GLY A 400 8.22 -17.36 -0.75
#